data_AF-A0A9X8H2I4-F1
#
_entry.id   AF-A0A9X8H2I4-F1
#
_cell.length_a   1.000
_cell.length_b   1.000
_cell.length_c   1.000
_cell.angle_alpha   90.00
_cell.angle_beta   90.00
_cell.angle_gamma   90.00
#
_symmetry.space_group_name_H-M   'P 1'
#
loop_
_entity.id
_entity.type
_entity.pdbx_description
1 polymer ?
#
loop_
_entity_poly.entity_id
_entity_poly.type
_entity_poly.pdbx_seq_one_letter_code
_entity_poly.pdbx_strand_id
1 'polypeptide(L)'
;GALKRNTVAFERAVYYGGDGLRHLSDDARFAIANMTTEFGGIAGVFAADAVTAAVCAKRTSHKDEGLYFTPDAGCSYAAHHVIRLDDVRTTVAIHPSPDNCVRIGEVAGMALDGCFIGACTTTQEDLILGALVLQQGLLAGLPITPGNKRVTPGSLQIVSHLKQLGLLSIYEAAGFTVGVPSCSFCVGIGADVALPGEVWLSSQNRNFRNRMGKGSIGHLASAAAVAASSFRMQVTDPADLLGQIDFALFDAYRQWNTNNDTPSHSFTVSQPSPDLTPVVFTSPPRAATTSPSEADQTSEPRAMICGRVQVFEDDVDTDAIIPAQFMGLNPSSPLWPADCRTEEDVLASYSFAYTRPEFVQRCRDGATIIVAGTAFGSGSSREEAARCLKALGVQAVIAKSFAYIYARNQPNNALLGIVITDPVFHKLAVEGAQVSVDLPRRVVLVAGQSFPFALTALEEAFLVEGGLTQLFKRYKTDLFRAAMQPKASNKSCQATCGDSAPVEAW
;
A
#
# COMPACT_ATOMS: atom_id res chain seq x y z
N GLY A 1 13.83 -11.57 2.94
CA GLY A 1 13.05 -12.32 3.95
C GLY A 1 12.49 -13.61 3.37
N ALA A 2 11.88 -14.46 4.21
CA ALA A 2 11.26 -15.73 3.78
C ALA A 2 9.91 -15.52 3.07
N LEU A 3 9.16 -14.47 3.47
CA LEU A 3 7.88 -14.10 2.88
C LEU A 3 8.11 -12.81 2.09
N LYS A 4 8.15 -12.92 0.76
CA LYS A 4 8.45 -11.79 -0.15
C LYS A 4 7.18 -11.16 -0.69
N ARG A 5 7.28 -9.93 -1.21
CA ARG A 5 6.20 -9.19 -1.87
C ARG A 5 5.44 -10.05 -2.87
N ASN A 6 4.12 -10.03 -2.71
CA ASN A 6 3.15 -10.66 -3.60
C ASN A 6 3.43 -12.16 -3.86
N THR A 7 4.00 -12.87 -2.88
CA THR A 7 4.22 -14.32 -2.96
C THR A 7 3.13 -15.08 -2.20
N VAL A 8 3.27 -15.22 -0.88
CA VAL A 8 2.39 -16.05 -0.05
C VAL A 8 1.06 -15.37 0.26
N ALA A 9 1.09 -14.07 0.52
CA ALA A 9 -0.06 -13.32 1.04
C ALA A 9 -0.80 -12.51 -0.02
N PHE A 10 -0.34 -12.57 -1.27
CA PHE A 10 -0.98 -11.88 -2.39
C PHE A 10 -2.47 -12.24 -2.44
N GLU A 11 -3.32 -11.22 -2.45
CA GLU A 11 -4.79 -11.33 -2.46
C GLU A 11 -5.38 -12.09 -1.26
N ARG A 12 -4.64 -12.18 -0.14
CA ARG A 12 -5.07 -12.87 1.08
C ARG A 12 -5.00 -11.95 2.29
N ALA A 13 -5.88 -12.19 3.26
CA ALA A 13 -5.68 -11.69 4.61
C ALA A 13 -4.70 -12.61 5.35
N VAL A 14 -3.84 -12.02 6.19
CA VAL A 14 -2.88 -12.73 7.03
C VAL A 14 -3.41 -12.73 8.45
N TYR A 15 -3.56 -13.92 9.01
CA TYR A 15 -3.91 -14.12 10.40
C TYR A 15 -2.65 -14.50 11.19
N TYR A 16 -2.34 -13.74 12.23
CA TYR A 16 -1.26 -14.01 13.16
C TYR A 16 -1.81 -14.64 14.44
N GLY A 17 -1.36 -15.86 14.74
CA GLY A 17 -1.79 -16.63 15.91
C GLY A 17 -0.66 -17.47 16.50
N GLY A 18 -0.98 -18.23 17.54
CA GLY A 18 -0.06 -19.13 18.24
C GLY A 18 0.59 -18.54 19.49
N ASP A 19 1.27 -19.41 20.23
CA ASP A 19 1.79 -19.14 21.58
C ASP A 19 2.78 -17.96 21.67
N GLY A 20 3.49 -17.66 20.57
CA GLY A 20 4.45 -16.56 20.52
C GLY A 20 3.83 -15.18 20.77
N LEU A 21 2.52 -15.02 20.52
CA LEU A 21 1.82 -13.75 20.68
C LEU A 21 1.87 -13.20 22.11
N ARG A 22 1.98 -14.06 23.13
CA ARG A 22 2.09 -13.64 24.54
C ARG A 22 3.35 -12.82 24.82
N HIS A 23 4.35 -12.91 23.95
CA HIS A 23 5.61 -12.17 24.03
C HIS A 23 5.60 -10.88 23.20
N LEU A 24 4.50 -10.59 22.50
CA LEU A 24 4.36 -9.42 21.64
C LEU A 24 3.34 -8.45 22.23
N SER A 25 3.78 -7.21 22.44
CA SER A 25 2.92 -6.09 22.81
C SER A 25 1.97 -5.68 21.71
N ASP A 26 1.02 -4.82 22.03
CA ASP A 26 0.16 -4.20 21.04
C ASP A 26 0.95 -3.38 20.02
N ASP A 27 1.96 -2.64 20.48
CA ASP A 27 2.91 -1.92 19.62
C ASP A 27 3.63 -2.87 18.64
N ALA A 28 4.23 -3.97 19.11
CA ALA A 28 4.88 -4.95 18.25
C ALA A 28 3.89 -5.56 17.23
N ARG A 29 2.67 -5.87 17.68
CA ARG A 29 1.60 -6.38 16.81
C ARG A 29 1.21 -5.36 15.75
N PHE A 30 1.12 -4.07 16.09
CA PHE A 30 0.84 -3.00 15.14
C PHE A 30 1.95 -2.87 14.10
N ALA A 31 3.22 -2.91 14.51
CA ALA A 31 4.36 -2.88 13.58
C ALA A 31 4.32 -4.06 12.60
N ILE A 32 4.06 -5.27 13.08
CA ILE A 32 3.96 -6.49 12.23
C ILE A 32 2.74 -6.42 11.32
N ALA A 33 1.58 -6.01 11.83
CA ALA A 33 0.35 -5.85 11.04
C ALA A 33 0.53 -4.78 9.95
N ASN A 34 1.20 -3.66 10.27
CA ASN A 34 1.55 -2.61 9.31
C ASN A 34 2.35 -3.18 8.13
N MET A 35 3.41 -3.93 8.42
CA MET A 35 4.30 -4.52 7.41
C MET A 35 3.69 -5.69 6.61
N THR A 36 2.45 -6.08 6.92
CA THR A 36 1.73 -7.12 6.16
C THR A 36 1.49 -6.70 4.71
N THR A 37 1.34 -5.41 4.48
CA THR A 37 1.14 -4.84 3.14
C THR A 37 2.36 -5.07 2.25
N GLU A 38 3.56 -4.95 2.80
CA GLU A 38 4.82 -4.99 2.04
C GLU A 38 5.08 -6.37 1.42
N PHE A 39 4.65 -7.46 2.07
CA PHE A 39 4.71 -8.80 1.47
C PHE A 39 3.43 -9.22 0.71
N GLY A 40 2.48 -8.29 0.53
CA GLY A 40 1.33 -8.41 -0.39
C GLY A 40 -0.01 -8.74 0.26
N GLY A 41 -0.11 -8.76 1.59
CA GLY A 41 -1.35 -9.06 2.29
C GLY A 41 -2.39 -7.93 2.18
N ILE A 42 -3.66 -8.30 2.02
CA ILE A 42 -4.79 -7.35 2.01
C ILE A 42 -5.01 -6.76 3.41
N ALA A 43 -4.81 -7.57 4.45
CA ALA A 43 -4.96 -7.20 5.84
C ALA A 43 -4.05 -8.08 6.71
N GLY A 44 -3.51 -7.51 7.79
CA GLY A 44 -2.83 -8.26 8.85
C GLY A 44 -3.67 -8.22 10.12
N VAL A 45 -4.09 -9.37 10.62
CA VAL A 45 -5.01 -9.49 11.76
C VAL A 45 -4.38 -10.39 12.81
N PHE A 46 -4.20 -9.89 14.02
CA PHE A 46 -3.79 -10.69 15.16
C PHE A 46 -4.99 -11.34 15.83
N ALA A 47 -4.78 -12.56 16.35
CA ALA A 47 -5.70 -13.19 17.28
C ALA A 47 -6.03 -12.23 18.42
N ALA A 48 -7.32 -12.05 18.69
CA ALA A 48 -7.76 -11.27 19.84
C ALA A 48 -7.47 -12.04 21.13
N ASP A 49 -6.79 -11.40 22.07
CA ASP A 49 -6.46 -11.97 23.37
C ASP A 49 -6.54 -10.91 24.47
N ALA A 50 -6.06 -11.25 25.66
CA ALA A 50 -6.06 -10.34 26.80
C ALA A 50 -5.21 -9.08 26.59
N VAL A 51 -4.17 -9.11 25.72
CA VAL A 51 -3.40 -7.91 25.36
C VAL A 51 -4.30 -6.97 24.57
N THR A 52 -5.01 -7.51 23.57
CA THR A 52 -6.01 -6.74 22.81
C THR A 52 -7.10 -6.18 23.72
N ALA A 53 -7.61 -6.98 24.66
CA ALA A 53 -8.63 -6.55 25.62
C ALA A 53 -8.13 -5.43 26.55
N ALA A 54 -6.89 -5.53 27.04
CA ALA A 54 -6.28 -4.50 27.87
C ALA A 54 -6.14 -3.16 27.12
N VAL A 55 -5.80 -3.19 25.83
CA VAL A 55 -5.76 -1.97 25.00
C VAL A 55 -7.16 -1.37 24.83
N CYS A 56 -8.16 -2.19 24.52
CA CYS A 56 -9.55 -1.73 24.39
C CYS A 56 -10.08 -1.13 25.70
N ALA A 57 -9.72 -1.70 26.85
CA ALA A 57 -10.14 -1.22 28.16
C ALA A 57 -9.59 0.18 28.52
N LYS A 58 -8.50 0.63 27.90
CA LYS A 58 -7.92 1.97 28.10
C LYS A 58 -8.72 3.09 27.40
N ARG A 59 -9.71 2.76 26.57
CA ARG A 59 -10.53 3.76 25.86
C ARG A 59 -11.38 4.59 26.81
N THR A 60 -11.54 5.87 26.51
CA THR A 60 -12.37 6.80 27.30
C THR A 60 -13.87 6.61 27.09
N SER A 61 -14.28 6.01 25.96
CA SER A 61 -15.66 5.64 25.62
C SER A 61 -15.68 4.30 24.87
N HIS A 62 -16.86 3.65 24.83
CA HIS A 62 -17.07 2.36 24.14
C HIS A 62 -16.13 1.22 24.58
N LYS A 63 -15.59 1.29 25.81
CA LYS A 63 -14.65 0.29 26.35
C LYS A 63 -15.26 -1.10 26.53
N ASP A 64 -16.59 -1.16 26.75
CA ASP A 64 -17.35 -2.39 27.00
C ASP A 64 -18.07 -2.91 25.73
N GLU A 65 -17.86 -2.28 24.57
CA GLU A 65 -18.50 -2.64 23.29
C GLU A 65 -17.61 -3.53 22.39
N GLY A 66 -16.41 -3.87 22.87
CA GLY A 66 -15.47 -4.69 22.13
C GLY A 66 -16.00 -6.12 21.94
N LEU A 67 -16.11 -6.54 20.68
CA LEU A 67 -16.32 -7.95 20.31
C LEU A 67 -14.97 -8.59 20.01
N TYR A 68 -14.75 -9.78 20.58
CA TYR A 68 -13.49 -10.52 20.45
C TYR A 68 -13.76 -11.81 19.69
N PHE A 69 -13.08 -12.00 18.57
CA PHE A 69 -13.29 -13.17 17.71
C PHE A 69 -12.05 -14.06 17.69
N THR A 70 -12.29 -15.36 17.58
CA THR A 70 -11.26 -16.39 17.42
C THR A 70 -11.63 -17.27 16.23
N PRO A 71 -10.65 -17.82 15.51
CA PRO A 71 -10.91 -18.75 14.42
C PRO A 71 -11.62 -20.01 14.95
N ASP A 72 -12.52 -20.56 14.14
CA ASP A 72 -13.19 -21.82 14.45
C ASP A 72 -12.18 -22.97 14.58
N ALA A 73 -12.49 -23.92 15.47
CA ALA A 73 -11.70 -25.13 15.60
C ALA A 73 -11.67 -25.91 14.27
N GLY A 74 -10.46 -26.20 13.77
CA GLY A 74 -10.27 -26.93 12.52
C GLY A 74 -10.49 -26.10 11.24
N CYS A 75 -10.53 -24.76 11.33
CA CYS A 75 -10.56 -23.92 10.14
C CYS A 75 -9.33 -24.19 9.25
N SER A 76 -9.51 -23.98 7.93
CA SER A 76 -8.44 -24.18 6.96
C SER A 76 -7.82 -22.86 6.55
N TYR A 77 -6.48 -22.83 6.52
CA TYR A 77 -5.71 -21.71 6.00
C TYR A 77 -5.17 -22.06 4.62
N ALA A 78 -5.19 -21.11 3.69
CA ALA A 78 -4.63 -21.31 2.35
C ALA A 78 -3.12 -21.63 2.37
N ALA A 79 -2.40 -21.08 3.36
CA ALA A 79 -1.02 -21.39 3.68
C ALA A 79 -0.77 -21.20 5.17
N HIS A 80 0.16 -21.97 5.74
CA HIS A 80 0.54 -21.87 7.15
C HIS A 80 2.06 -21.77 7.26
N HIS A 81 2.55 -20.75 7.95
CA HIS A 81 3.97 -20.47 8.13
C HIS A 81 4.28 -20.27 9.61
N VAL A 82 5.24 -21.03 10.14
CA VAL A 82 5.66 -20.94 11.54
C VAL A 82 6.89 -20.04 11.65
N ILE A 83 6.79 -18.96 12.43
CA ILE A 83 7.94 -18.09 12.76
C ILE A 83 8.36 -18.38 14.20
N ARG A 84 9.59 -18.84 14.35
CA ARG A 84 10.24 -19.05 15.63
C ARG A 84 10.86 -17.75 16.13
N LEU A 85 10.30 -17.17 17.19
CA LEU A 85 10.76 -15.88 17.73
C LEU A 85 12.21 -15.95 18.24
N ASP A 86 12.65 -17.11 18.73
CA ASP A 86 14.01 -17.36 19.20
C ASP A 86 15.05 -17.49 18.07
N ASP A 87 14.60 -17.60 16.81
CA ASP A 87 15.45 -17.60 15.61
C ASP A 87 15.52 -16.21 14.95
N VAL A 88 14.70 -15.24 15.38
CA VAL A 88 14.69 -13.88 14.85
C VAL A 88 15.98 -13.16 15.25
N ARG A 89 16.62 -12.51 14.28
CA ARG A 89 17.87 -11.76 14.44
C ARG A 89 17.74 -10.42 13.74
N THR A 90 18.59 -9.46 14.11
CA THR A 90 18.61 -8.13 13.48
C THR A 90 18.93 -8.26 11.99
N THR A 91 18.08 -7.66 11.16
CA THR A 91 18.22 -7.63 9.70
C THR A 91 18.17 -6.21 9.18
N VAL A 92 18.66 -6.03 7.95
CA VAL A 92 18.53 -4.79 7.18
C VAL A 92 17.90 -5.14 5.84
N ALA A 93 16.85 -4.41 5.43
CA ALA A 93 16.33 -4.48 4.07
C ALA A 93 17.08 -3.48 3.19
N ILE A 94 17.82 -4.00 2.22
CA ILE A 94 18.71 -3.23 1.37
C ILE A 94 17.93 -2.60 0.22
N HIS A 95 18.12 -1.30 0.00
CA HIS A 95 17.54 -0.56 -1.12
C HIS A 95 17.70 -1.33 -2.45
N PRO A 96 16.71 -1.33 -3.37
CA PRO A 96 15.46 -0.57 -3.34
C PRO A 96 14.22 -1.40 -2.96
N SER A 97 14.38 -2.55 -2.30
CA SER A 97 13.27 -3.46 -2.05
C SER A 97 13.18 -3.86 -0.58
N PRO A 98 11.97 -3.83 0.03
CA PRO A 98 11.79 -4.31 1.40
C PRO A 98 12.02 -5.82 1.49
N ASP A 99 11.95 -6.56 0.37
CA ASP A 99 12.20 -8.00 0.33
C ASP A 99 13.69 -8.37 0.47
N ASN A 100 14.58 -7.44 0.15
CA ASN A 100 16.02 -7.65 0.10
C ASN A 100 16.66 -7.60 1.50
N CYS A 101 16.14 -8.44 2.40
CA CYS A 101 16.61 -8.53 3.78
C CYS A 101 17.86 -9.40 3.89
N VAL A 102 18.91 -8.84 4.50
CA VAL A 102 20.15 -9.52 4.88
C VAL A 102 20.34 -9.44 6.39
N ARG A 103 21.20 -10.29 6.98
CA ARG A 103 21.61 -10.13 8.38
C ARG A 103 22.41 -8.83 8.51
N ILE A 104 22.22 -8.11 9.62
CA ILE A 104 22.88 -6.82 9.80
C ILE A 104 24.42 -6.91 9.72
N GLY A 105 25.00 -8.03 10.17
CA GLY A 105 26.44 -8.28 10.09
C GLY A 105 27.00 -8.36 8.67
N GLU A 106 26.18 -8.67 7.66
CA GLU A 106 26.61 -8.71 6.24
C GLU A 106 26.88 -7.31 5.68
N VAL A 107 26.31 -6.28 6.33
CA VAL A 107 26.37 -4.89 5.88
C VAL A 107 26.90 -3.94 6.96
N ALA A 108 27.45 -4.50 8.04
CA ALA A 108 28.07 -3.72 9.10
C ALA A 108 29.22 -2.86 8.56
N GLY A 109 29.32 -1.62 9.04
CA GLY A 109 30.31 -0.65 8.56
C GLY A 109 29.91 0.12 7.30
N MET A 110 28.77 -0.19 6.66
CA MET A 110 28.26 0.62 5.55
C MET A 110 28.06 2.07 6.01
N ALA A 111 28.73 3.01 5.34
CA ALA A 111 28.65 4.44 5.64
C ALA A 111 27.25 4.99 5.36
N LEU A 112 26.82 5.92 6.22
CA LEU A 112 25.51 6.55 6.18
C LEU A 112 25.67 8.07 6.16
N ASP A 113 24.90 8.74 5.31
CA ASP A 113 24.73 10.20 5.35
C ASP A 113 23.60 10.59 6.31
N GLY A 114 22.63 9.69 6.49
CA GLY A 114 21.45 9.94 7.32
C GLY A 114 20.93 8.75 8.12
N CYS A 115 20.33 9.04 9.28
CA CYS A 115 19.62 8.12 10.15
C CYS A 115 18.23 8.67 10.45
N PHE A 116 17.18 7.88 10.18
CA PHE A 116 15.80 8.29 10.43
C PHE A 116 15.03 7.27 11.28
N ILE A 117 14.61 7.68 12.48
CA ILE A 117 13.75 6.88 13.36
C ILE A 117 12.34 7.47 13.35
N GLY A 118 11.35 6.73 12.88
CA GLY A 118 9.96 7.20 12.79
C GLY A 118 9.15 6.48 11.72
N ALA A 119 8.11 7.16 11.22
CA ALA A 119 7.02 6.58 10.42
C ALA A 119 5.98 5.81 11.25
N CYS A 120 4.85 5.49 10.63
CA CYS A 120 3.74 4.78 11.28
C CYS A 120 4.07 3.34 11.71
N THR A 121 5.16 2.76 11.18
CA THR A 121 5.66 1.44 11.56
C THR A 121 6.49 1.48 12.86
N THR A 122 7.11 2.63 13.17
CA THR A 122 7.87 2.82 14.41
C THR A 122 6.92 3.28 15.51
N THR A 123 6.64 2.37 16.43
CA THR A 123 5.67 2.55 17.51
C THR A 123 6.27 3.24 18.73
N GLN A 124 5.48 3.42 19.79
CA GLN A 124 5.98 4.06 21.01
C GLN A 124 7.10 3.21 21.64
N GLU A 125 6.92 1.88 21.71
CA GLU A 125 7.94 1.01 22.28
C GLU A 125 9.25 1.02 21.47
N ASP A 126 9.18 1.12 20.14
CA ASP A 126 10.37 1.24 19.29
C ASP A 126 11.15 2.52 19.59
N LEU A 127 10.45 3.63 19.81
CA LEU A 127 11.05 4.92 20.17
C LEU A 127 11.67 4.88 21.56
N ILE A 128 11.04 4.18 22.51
CA ILE A 128 11.60 3.97 23.85
C ILE A 128 12.87 3.12 23.74
N LEU A 129 12.81 2.00 23.04
CA LEU A 129 13.97 1.10 22.88
C LEU A 129 15.13 1.81 22.17
N GLY A 130 14.85 2.58 21.12
CA GLY A 130 15.84 3.42 20.45
C GLY A 130 16.50 4.42 21.40
N ALA A 131 15.72 5.09 22.26
CA ALA A 131 16.28 6.01 23.26
C ALA A 131 17.17 5.30 24.28
N LEU A 132 16.77 4.11 24.75
CA LEU A 132 17.58 3.31 25.68
C LEU A 132 18.89 2.83 25.05
N VAL A 133 18.88 2.44 23.77
CA VAL A 133 20.10 2.12 23.01
C VAL A 133 21.02 3.34 22.93
N LEU A 134 20.47 4.52 22.61
CA LEU A 134 21.24 5.77 22.60
C LEU A 134 21.80 6.11 23.99
N GLN A 135 21.02 5.89 25.05
CA GLN A 135 21.48 6.10 26.42
C GLN A 135 22.70 5.24 26.74
N GLN A 136 22.66 3.95 26.41
CA GLN A 136 23.81 3.05 26.62
C GLN A 136 25.03 3.48 25.81
N GLY A 137 24.83 3.90 24.55
CA GLY A 137 25.92 4.41 23.73
C GLY A 137 26.56 5.69 24.28
N LEU A 138 25.76 6.61 24.82
CA LEU A 138 26.23 7.84 25.48
C LEU A 138 27.01 7.51 26.76
N LEU A 139 26.49 6.60 27.60
CA LEU A 139 27.15 6.16 28.84
C LEU A 139 28.49 5.44 28.56
N ALA A 140 28.56 4.69 27.46
CA ALA A 140 29.78 4.04 26.99
C ALA A 140 30.77 5.04 26.34
N GLY A 141 30.43 6.32 26.22
CA GLY A 141 31.29 7.34 25.62
C GLY A 141 31.50 7.15 24.11
N LEU A 142 30.51 6.58 23.40
CA LEU A 142 30.60 6.42 21.94
C LEU A 142 30.68 7.80 21.26
N PRO A 143 31.49 7.93 20.20
CA PRO A 143 31.62 9.20 19.48
C PRO A 143 30.30 9.54 18.79
N ILE A 144 29.93 10.82 18.78
CA ILE A 144 28.77 11.35 18.05
C ILE A 144 29.28 11.99 16.76
N THR A 145 29.30 11.22 15.69
CA THR A 145 29.75 11.67 14.37
C THR A 145 28.71 12.62 13.77
N PRO A 146 29.12 13.75 13.16
CA PRO A 146 28.21 14.62 12.42
C PRO A 146 27.51 13.88 11.28
N GLY A 147 26.24 14.16 11.06
CA GLY A 147 25.42 13.54 10.02
C GLY A 147 23.94 13.88 10.21
N ASN A 148 23.11 13.62 9.21
CA ASN A 148 21.69 13.90 9.30
C ASN A 148 20.99 12.89 10.23
N LYS A 149 20.43 13.35 11.34
CA LYS A 149 19.77 12.48 12.32
C LYS A 149 18.40 13.04 12.66
N ARG A 150 17.34 12.29 12.34
CA ARG A 150 15.95 12.68 12.57
C ARG A 150 15.23 11.61 13.37
N VAL A 151 14.53 12.03 14.42
CA VAL A 151 13.53 11.19 15.10
C VAL A 151 12.17 11.87 15.00
N THR A 152 11.14 11.16 14.53
CA THR A 152 9.79 11.70 14.37
C THR A 152 8.78 10.78 15.04
N PRO A 153 8.35 11.09 16.28
CA PRO A 153 7.31 10.32 16.97
C PRO A 153 5.97 10.37 16.25
N GLY A 154 5.22 9.26 16.27
CA GLY A 154 4.00 9.11 15.46
C GLY A 154 2.78 9.92 15.90
N SER A 155 2.73 10.43 17.13
CA SER A 155 1.59 11.21 17.64
C SER A 155 1.99 12.18 18.75
N LEU A 156 1.15 13.19 19.01
CA LEU A 156 1.36 14.13 20.12
C LEU A 156 1.29 13.44 21.50
N GLN A 157 0.52 12.36 21.63
CA GLN A 157 0.45 11.57 22.86
C GLN A 157 1.79 10.87 23.12
N ILE A 158 2.37 10.25 22.11
CA ILE A 158 3.70 9.62 22.18
C ILE A 158 4.76 10.69 22.50
N VAL A 159 4.72 11.85 21.83
CA VAL A 159 5.63 12.97 22.14
C VAL A 159 5.52 13.37 23.62
N SER A 160 4.31 13.53 24.15
CA SER A 160 4.11 13.89 25.56
C SER A 160 4.70 12.84 26.50
N HIS A 161 4.46 11.56 26.23
CA HIS A 161 4.95 10.45 27.04
C HIS A 161 6.49 10.39 27.04
N LEU A 162 7.12 10.45 25.86
CA LEU A 162 8.58 10.46 25.73
C LEU A 162 9.22 11.68 26.40
N LYS A 163 8.55 12.85 26.40
CA LYS A 163 9.01 14.04 27.15
C LYS A 163 8.96 13.83 28.65
N GLN A 164 7.87 13.27 29.17
CA GLN A 164 7.70 12.99 30.60
C GLN A 164 8.76 11.99 31.11
N LEU A 165 9.13 11.01 30.29
CA LEU A 165 10.21 10.06 30.59
C LEU A 165 11.61 10.64 30.38
N GLY A 166 11.75 11.85 29.83
CA GLY A 166 13.06 12.43 29.48
C GLY A 166 13.78 11.72 28.34
N LEU A 167 13.07 10.96 27.49
CA LEU A 167 13.68 10.19 26.40
C LEU A 167 13.96 11.05 25.16
N LEU A 168 13.21 12.13 24.94
CA LEU A 168 13.51 13.04 23.81
C LEU A 168 14.84 13.77 23.99
N SER A 169 15.21 14.14 25.21
CA SER A 169 16.51 14.76 25.46
C SER A 169 17.68 13.80 25.25
N ILE A 170 17.46 12.48 25.35
CA ILE A 170 18.47 11.47 24.99
C ILE A 170 18.70 11.44 23.49
N TYR A 171 17.62 11.50 22.69
CA TYR A 171 17.75 11.65 21.23
C TYR A 171 18.53 12.91 20.85
N GLU A 172 18.17 14.05 21.45
CA GLU A 172 18.87 15.33 21.23
C GLU A 172 20.34 15.25 21.65
N ALA A 173 20.64 14.65 22.81
CA ALA A 173 22.01 14.45 23.28
C ALA A 173 22.84 13.55 22.35
N ALA A 174 22.21 12.61 21.64
CA ALA A 174 22.85 11.79 20.60
C ALA A 174 22.93 12.48 19.22
N GLY A 175 22.47 13.73 19.12
CA GLY A 175 22.53 14.56 17.92
C GLY A 175 21.34 14.44 16.98
N PHE A 176 20.22 13.83 17.42
CA PHE A 176 18.99 13.79 16.62
C PHE A 176 18.22 15.11 16.73
N THR A 177 17.66 15.57 15.62
CA THR A 177 16.60 16.57 15.64
C THR A 177 15.26 15.89 15.82
N VAL A 178 14.47 16.31 16.81
CA VAL A 178 13.10 15.83 17.02
C VAL A 178 12.15 16.53 16.04
N GLY A 179 11.50 15.74 15.19
CA GLY A 179 10.49 16.20 14.23
C GLY A 179 9.10 16.33 14.84
N VAL A 180 8.22 17.07 14.16
CA VAL A 180 6.79 17.12 14.48
C VAL A 180 6.09 15.86 13.96
N PRO A 181 5.08 15.30 14.66
CA PRO A 181 4.36 14.12 14.21
C PRO A 181 3.86 14.26 12.77
N SER A 182 4.45 13.48 11.87
CA SER A 182 4.21 13.52 10.42
C SER A 182 4.82 12.28 9.75
N CYS A 183 4.58 12.09 8.45
CA CYS A 183 5.25 11.04 7.69
C CYS A 183 6.75 11.30 7.50
N SER A 184 7.19 12.57 7.47
CA SER A 184 8.60 12.96 7.36
C SER A 184 9.30 12.22 6.20
N PHE A 185 10.55 11.79 6.40
CA PHE A 185 11.35 11.07 5.40
C PHE A 185 10.72 9.76 4.89
N CYS A 186 9.71 9.17 5.57
CA CYS A 186 9.02 7.96 5.11
C CYS A 186 8.41 8.09 3.71
N VAL A 187 7.98 9.29 3.35
CA VAL A 187 7.41 9.59 2.03
C VAL A 187 8.19 10.68 1.28
N GLY A 188 9.15 11.33 1.93
CA GLY A 188 10.04 12.31 1.29
C GLY A 188 9.30 13.53 0.75
N ILE A 189 8.36 14.09 1.51
CA ILE A 189 7.59 15.28 1.11
C ILE A 189 7.75 16.43 2.12
N GLY A 190 7.62 17.67 1.64
CA GLY A 190 7.68 18.86 2.47
C GLY A 190 9.12 19.22 2.86
N ALA A 191 9.37 19.43 4.16
CA ALA A 191 10.67 19.86 4.66
C ALA A 191 11.68 18.70 4.82
N ASP A 192 11.21 17.46 4.89
CA ASP A 192 12.05 16.28 5.11
C ASP A 192 12.16 15.48 3.81
N VAL A 193 13.20 15.76 3.03
CA VAL A 193 13.51 15.10 1.76
C VAL A 193 14.99 14.75 1.73
N ALA A 194 15.32 13.48 1.50
CA ALA A 194 16.69 13.02 1.32
C ALA A 194 17.25 13.49 -0.04
N LEU A 195 18.52 13.89 -0.06
CA LEU A 195 19.17 14.40 -1.25
C LEU A 195 19.64 13.27 -2.19
N PRO A 196 19.85 13.57 -3.48
CA PRO A 196 20.38 12.60 -4.42
C PRO A 196 21.73 12.03 -3.97
N GLY A 197 21.85 10.70 -3.97
CA GLY A 197 23.08 9.99 -3.59
C GLY A 197 23.27 9.78 -2.08
N GLU A 198 22.47 10.41 -1.21
CA GLU A 198 22.56 10.18 0.23
C GLU A 198 22.12 8.75 0.59
N VAL A 199 22.89 8.11 1.45
CA VAL A 199 22.63 6.78 2.00
C VAL A 199 22.02 6.91 3.40
N TRP A 200 20.78 6.45 3.54
CA TRP A 200 20.00 6.54 4.76
C TRP A 200 19.74 5.16 5.36
N LEU A 201 19.80 5.06 6.69
CA LEU A 201 19.25 3.92 7.43
C LEU A 201 18.00 4.37 8.20
N SER A 202 16.89 3.67 8.04
CA SER A 202 15.59 4.09 8.57
C SER A 202 14.77 2.98 9.20
N SER A 203 13.94 3.32 10.19
CA SER A 203 12.95 2.42 10.79
C SER A 203 11.54 2.49 10.16
N GLN A 204 11.45 2.99 8.93
CA GLN A 204 10.22 2.96 8.13
C GLN A 204 9.99 1.58 7.47
N ASN A 205 8.86 1.43 6.77
CA ASN A 205 8.44 0.17 6.12
C ASN A 205 8.82 0.04 4.64
N ARG A 206 9.14 1.14 3.94
CA ARG A 206 9.36 1.13 2.49
C ARG A 206 10.64 1.81 2.08
N ASN A 207 11.36 1.18 1.16
CA ASN A 207 12.61 1.69 0.59
C ASN A 207 12.65 1.64 -0.95
N PHE A 208 11.48 1.78 -1.59
CA PHE A 208 11.41 1.89 -3.05
C PHE A 208 12.28 3.03 -3.58
N ARG A 209 12.64 2.95 -4.87
CA ARG A 209 13.41 3.99 -5.55
C ARG A 209 12.72 5.34 -5.38
N ASN A 210 13.50 6.37 -5.06
CA ASN A 210 13.02 7.74 -4.90
C ASN A 210 12.00 7.98 -3.76
N ARG A 211 11.78 7.01 -2.87
CA ARG A 211 10.76 7.08 -1.83
C ARG A 211 11.02 8.17 -0.77
N MET A 212 12.27 8.34 -0.36
CA MET A 212 12.67 9.38 0.62
C MET A 212 13.02 10.72 -0.06
N GLY A 213 13.07 10.74 -1.40
CA GLY A 213 13.55 11.85 -2.21
C GLY A 213 14.21 11.33 -3.50
N LYS A 214 14.18 12.13 -4.57
CA LYS A 214 14.73 11.75 -5.88
C LYS A 214 16.21 11.37 -5.78
N GLY A 215 16.55 10.15 -6.19
CA GLY A 215 17.92 9.64 -6.19
C GLY A 215 18.48 9.25 -4.81
N SER A 216 17.67 9.30 -3.75
CA SER A 216 18.08 8.85 -2.41
C SER A 216 18.14 7.33 -2.30
N ILE A 217 19.00 6.83 -1.41
CA ILE A 217 19.17 5.41 -1.10
C ILE A 217 18.73 5.17 0.34
N GLY A 218 17.60 4.48 0.53
CA GLY A 218 17.07 4.16 1.86
C GLY A 218 17.22 2.68 2.21
N HIS A 219 17.86 2.35 3.31
CA HIS A 219 17.87 1.01 3.90
C HIS A 219 16.92 0.95 5.08
N LEU A 220 16.28 -0.19 5.32
CA LEU A 220 15.34 -0.37 6.44
C LEU A 220 15.94 -1.23 7.53
N ALA A 221 15.77 -0.84 8.80
CA ALA A 221 16.18 -1.61 9.97
C ALA A 221 15.30 -1.27 11.18
N SER A 222 15.39 -2.02 12.28
CA SER A 222 14.71 -1.64 13.53
C SER A 222 15.19 -0.29 14.09
N ALA A 223 14.36 0.39 14.87
CA ALA A 223 14.75 1.65 15.54
C ALA A 223 16.02 1.49 16.40
N ALA A 224 16.19 0.35 17.07
CA ALA A 224 17.39 0.01 17.83
C ALA A 224 18.65 -0.03 16.94
N ALA A 225 18.58 -0.65 15.76
CA ALA A 225 19.69 -0.70 14.83
C ALA A 225 20.03 0.69 14.25
N VAL A 226 19.02 1.51 13.93
CA VAL A 226 19.25 2.90 13.50
C VAL A 226 19.91 3.73 14.60
N ALA A 227 19.43 3.59 15.85
CA ALA A 227 19.98 4.26 17.02
C ALA A 227 21.48 3.91 17.21
N ALA A 228 21.81 2.63 17.24
CA ALA A 228 23.20 2.18 17.36
C ALA A 228 24.10 2.69 16.21
N SER A 229 23.58 2.64 14.98
CA SER A 229 24.30 3.09 13.77
C SER A 229 24.60 4.59 13.76
N SER A 230 23.76 5.39 14.44
CA SER A 230 23.85 6.86 14.42
C SER A 230 25.09 7.44 15.09
N PHE A 231 25.73 6.72 16.02
CA PHE A 231 26.94 7.20 16.69
C PHE A 231 28.09 7.39 15.70
N ARG A 232 28.34 6.38 14.87
CA ARG A 232 29.44 6.39 13.88
C ARG A 232 28.99 6.72 12.46
N MET A 233 27.69 6.96 12.25
CA MET A 233 27.09 7.10 10.92
C MET A 233 27.47 5.92 10.02
N GLN A 234 27.41 4.72 10.58
CA GLN A 234 27.71 3.46 9.91
C GLN A 234 26.78 2.37 10.43
N VAL A 235 26.31 1.49 9.54
CA VAL A 235 25.45 0.36 9.95
C VAL A 235 26.15 -0.46 11.04
N THR A 236 25.50 -0.55 12.19
CA THR A 236 26.04 -1.17 13.41
C THR A 236 25.00 -2.11 14.00
N ASP A 237 25.42 -3.31 14.39
CA ASP A 237 24.55 -4.26 15.11
C ASP A 237 24.25 -3.71 16.52
N PRO A 238 22.98 -3.55 16.91
CA PRO A 238 22.63 -3.04 18.23
C PRO A 238 22.82 -4.07 19.37
N ALA A 239 23.18 -5.32 19.08
CA ALA A 239 23.23 -6.41 20.07
C ALA A 239 23.99 -6.07 21.35
N ASP A 240 25.19 -5.49 21.26
CA ASP A 240 26.01 -5.15 22.42
C ASP A 240 25.36 -4.08 23.31
N LEU A 241 24.70 -3.08 22.70
CA LEU A 241 23.99 -2.02 23.43
C LEU A 241 22.67 -2.53 24.01
N LEU A 242 21.94 -3.38 23.27
CA LEU A 242 20.73 -4.04 23.74
C LEU A 242 21.00 -4.94 24.95
N GLY A 243 22.12 -5.67 24.96
CA GLY A 243 22.51 -6.54 26.07
C GLY A 243 22.79 -5.79 27.38
N GLN A 244 22.92 -4.46 27.34
CA GLN A 244 23.15 -3.60 28.50
C GLN A 244 21.87 -2.90 28.99
N ILE A 245 20.74 -3.07 28.29
CA ILE A 245 19.47 -2.45 28.68
C ILE A 245 18.84 -3.22 29.84
N ASP A 246 18.41 -2.48 30.86
CA ASP A 246 17.48 -3.01 31.86
C ASP A 246 16.08 -3.15 31.26
N PHE A 247 15.69 -4.38 30.93
CA PHE A 247 14.38 -4.66 30.35
C PHE A 247 13.23 -4.46 31.34
N ALA A 248 13.46 -4.46 32.66
CA ALA A 248 12.43 -4.08 33.62
C ALA A 248 12.10 -2.58 33.52
N LEU A 249 13.12 -1.74 33.28
CA LEU A 249 12.93 -0.33 32.99
C LEU A 249 12.23 -0.12 31.65
N PHE A 250 12.62 -0.85 30.61
CA PHE A 250 11.95 -0.80 29.31
C PHE A 250 10.45 -1.14 29.42
N ASP A 251 10.12 -2.22 30.12
CA ASP A 251 8.76 -2.64 30.42
C ASP A 251 7.98 -1.58 31.20
N ALA A 252 8.60 -0.98 32.22
CA ALA A 252 7.99 0.13 32.97
C ALA A 252 7.68 1.34 32.07
N TYR A 253 8.63 1.73 31.19
CA TYR A 253 8.47 2.88 30.30
C TYR A 253 7.39 2.69 29.24
N ARG A 254 7.29 1.48 28.69
CA ARG A 254 6.23 1.13 27.74
C ARG A 254 4.92 0.70 28.42
N GLN A 255 4.85 0.83 29.76
CA GLN A 255 3.70 0.45 30.59
C GLN A 255 3.22 -0.99 30.34
N TRP A 256 4.19 -1.88 30.16
CA TRP A 256 3.96 -3.29 29.91
C TRP A 256 4.20 -4.09 31.18
N ASN A 257 3.16 -4.76 31.67
CA ASN A 257 3.27 -5.57 32.88
C ASN A 257 3.61 -7.01 32.51
N THR A 258 4.86 -7.43 32.76
CA THR A 258 5.33 -8.83 32.61
C THR A 258 5.07 -9.68 33.85
N ASN A 259 4.82 -9.07 35.01
CA ASN A 259 4.51 -9.77 36.26
C ASN A 259 3.02 -10.06 36.35
N ASN A 260 2.58 -11.07 35.60
CA ASN A 260 1.51 -12.03 35.91
C ASN A 260 1.09 -12.75 34.62
N ASP A 261 0.75 -14.03 34.75
CA ASP A 261 0.03 -14.78 33.73
C ASP A 261 -1.11 -13.94 33.15
N THR A 262 -0.95 -13.49 31.91
CA THR A 262 -1.99 -12.79 31.13
C THR A 262 -2.32 -11.37 31.65
N PRO A 263 -2.50 -10.36 30.77
CA PRO A 263 -3.13 -9.11 31.17
C PRO A 263 -4.44 -9.39 31.93
N SER A 264 -4.62 -8.78 33.11
CA SER A 264 -5.75 -9.03 34.03
C SER A 264 -7.14 -8.66 33.48
N HIS A 265 -7.27 -8.44 32.18
CA HIS A 265 -8.53 -8.14 31.53
C HIS A 265 -9.09 -9.42 30.93
N SER A 266 -10.04 -10.02 31.66
CA SER A 266 -10.87 -11.09 31.12
C SER A 266 -11.63 -10.57 29.90
N PHE A 267 -11.63 -11.35 28.83
CA PHE A 267 -12.45 -11.09 27.64
C PHE A 267 -13.33 -12.31 27.36
N THR A 268 -14.44 -12.10 26.66
CA THR A 268 -15.33 -13.18 26.24
C THR A 268 -15.32 -13.26 24.72
N VAL A 269 -15.02 -14.45 24.20
CA VAL A 269 -15.11 -14.70 22.76
C VAL A 269 -16.57 -14.57 22.32
N SER A 270 -16.79 -13.71 21.34
CA SER A 270 -18.08 -13.42 20.74
C SER A 270 -18.34 -14.40 19.59
N GLN A 271 -19.49 -15.07 19.62
CA GLN A 271 -19.95 -15.93 18.53
C GLN A 271 -20.87 -15.12 17.62
N PRO A 272 -20.52 -14.92 16.33
CA PRO A 272 -21.37 -14.19 15.41
C PRO A 272 -22.65 -14.99 15.11
N SER A 273 -23.80 -14.34 15.20
CA SER A 273 -25.11 -14.89 14.81
C SER A 273 -25.76 -13.94 13.80
N PRO A 274 -25.29 -13.92 12.54
CA PRO A 274 -25.84 -13.03 11.52
C PRO A 274 -27.30 -13.38 11.23
N ASP A 275 -28.13 -12.35 11.05
CA ASP A 275 -29.46 -12.54 10.47
C ASP A 275 -29.32 -12.83 8.98
N LEU A 276 -29.61 -14.07 8.59
CA LEU A 276 -29.55 -14.55 7.21
C LEU A 276 -30.89 -14.39 6.49
N THR A 277 -31.83 -13.63 7.05
CA THR A 277 -33.11 -13.34 6.38
C THR A 277 -32.84 -12.74 5.00
N PRO A 278 -33.32 -13.39 3.92
CA PRO A 278 -33.11 -12.89 2.57
C PRO A 278 -33.73 -11.48 2.45
N VAL A 279 -32.89 -10.50 2.16
CA VAL A 279 -33.38 -9.16 1.84
C VAL A 279 -34.08 -9.25 0.49
N VAL A 280 -35.42 -9.25 0.51
CA VAL A 280 -36.22 -9.14 -0.71
C VAL A 280 -36.10 -7.70 -1.21
N PHE A 281 -35.27 -7.51 -2.23
CA PHE A 281 -35.16 -6.22 -2.91
C PHE A 281 -36.46 -5.98 -3.69
N THR A 282 -37.34 -5.13 -3.17
CA THR A 282 -38.40 -4.53 -3.98
C THR A 282 -37.75 -3.67 -5.07
N SER A 283 -38.28 -3.75 -6.29
CA SER A 283 -37.75 -3.04 -7.45
C SER A 283 -37.44 -1.57 -7.11
N PRO A 284 -36.27 -1.03 -7.50
CA PRO A 284 -35.93 0.34 -7.19
C PRO A 284 -36.98 1.29 -7.79
N PRO A 285 -37.25 2.44 -7.14
CA PRO A 285 -38.13 3.44 -7.71
C PRO A 285 -37.62 3.80 -9.11
N ARG A 286 -38.53 3.77 -10.08
CA ARG A 286 -38.30 4.13 -11.47
C ARG A 286 -37.51 5.43 -11.49
N ALA A 287 -36.32 5.42 -12.12
CA ALA A 287 -35.48 6.60 -12.27
C ALA A 287 -36.36 7.78 -12.65
N ALA A 288 -36.22 8.89 -11.90
CA ALA A 288 -36.93 10.11 -12.22
C ALA A 288 -36.69 10.42 -13.70
N THR A 289 -37.76 10.48 -14.48
CA THR A 289 -37.76 10.90 -15.88
C THR A 289 -37.27 12.34 -15.93
N THR A 290 -35.95 12.51 -16.00
CA THR A 290 -35.35 13.71 -16.56
C THR A 290 -35.32 13.53 -18.07
N SER A 291 -36.06 14.41 -18.75
CA SER A 291 -36.01 14.56 -20.20
C SER A 291 -34.56 14.66 -20.66
N PRO A 292 -34.16 14.02 -21.78
CA PRO A 292 -32.82 14.19 -22.30
C PRO A 292 -32.62 15.67 -22.67
N SER A 293 -31.61 16.30 -22.09
CA SER A 293 -31.05 17.52 -22.63
C SER A 293 -30.41 17.18 -23.98
N GLU A 294 -30.89 17.82 -25.05
CA GLU A 294 -30.26 17.78 -26.37
C GLU A 294 -28.88 18.44 -26.30
N ALA A 295 -27.85 17.65 -26.00
CA ALA A 295 -26.47 17.83 -26.40
C ALA A 295 -25.62 16.72 -25.78
N ASP A 296 -25.60 15.54 -26.40
CA ASP A 296 -24.32 14.91 -26.69
C ASP A 296 -24.53 13.84 -27.76
N GLN A 297 -23.71 13.92 -28.82
CA GLN A 297 -23.72 12.93 -29.88
C GLN A 297 -23.24 11.60 -29.28
N THR A 298 -24.15 10.64 -29.12
CA THR A 298 -23.79 9.25 -28.84
C THR A 298 -23.04 8.72 -30.05
N SER A 299 -21.72 8.89 -30.07
CA SER A 299 -20.84 8.08 -30.90
C SER A 299 -20.99 6.65 -30.43
N GLU A 300 -21.28 5.72 -31.34
CA GLU A 300 -21.06 4.30 -31.07
C GLU A 300 -19.68 4.13 -30.41
N PRO A 301 -19.54 3.27 -29.37
CA PRO A 301 -18.27 3.11 -28.71
C PRO A 301 -17.24 2.74 -29.77
N ARG A 302 -16.14 3.52 -29.87
CA ARG A 302 -14.97 3.12 -30.66
C ARG A 302 -14.48 1.78 -30.08
N ALA A 303 -15.00 0.69 -30.64
CA ALA A 303 -14.87 -0.67 -30.13
C ALA A 303 -13.43 -1.17 -30.12
N MET A 304 -12.58 -0.55 -30.93
CA MET A 304 -11.18 -0.88 -31.11
C MET A 304 -10.31 0.25 -30.55
N ILE A 305 -9.53 -0.08 -29.53
CA ILE A 305 -8.44 0.77 -29.01
C ILE A 305 -7.17 0.37 -29.74
N CYS A 306 -6.37 1.32 -30.23
CA CYS A 306 -5.11 1.06 -30.91
C CYS A 306 -4.02 1.99 -30.39
N GLY A 307 -2.88 1.45 -30.00
CA GLY A 307 -1.74 2.26 -29.57
C GLY A 307 -0.43 1.49 -29.63
N ARG A 308 0.69 2.22 -29.58
CA ARG A 308 2.00 1.60 -29.43
C ARG A 308 2.27 1.26 -27.98
N VAL A 309 2.99 0.18 -27.77
CA VAL A 309 3.34 -0.34 -26.45
C VAL A 309 4.52 0.41 -25.82
N GLN A 310 4.44 0.66 -24.53
CA GLN A 310 5.57 0.95 -23.64
C GLN A 310 5.70 -0.19 -22.63
N VAL A 311 6.85 -0.88 -22.63
CA VAL A 311 7.06 -2.07 -21.79
C VAL A 311 7.64 -1.68 -20.45
N PHE A 312 7.17 -2.34 -19.39
CA PHE A 312 7.67 -2.22 -18.02
C PHE A 312 7.95 -3.59 -17.42
N GLU A 313 8.83 -3.61 -16.42
CA GLU A 313 9.25 -4.80 -15.70
C GLU A 313 8.20 -5.29 -14.69
N ASP A 314 8.53 -6.33 -13.94
CA ASP A 314 7.75 -6.74 -12.77
C ASP A 314 7.81 -5.63 -11.70
N ASP A 315 6.85 -5.63 -10.78
CA ASP A 315 6.94 -4.91 -9.52
C ASP A 315 7.01 -3.37 -9.60
N VAL A 316 6.56 -2.79 -10.72
CA VAL A 316 6.39 -1.33 -10.85
C VAL A 316 5.47 -0.82 -9.73
N ASP A 317 6.04 -0.04 -8.81
CA ASP A 317 5.32 0.51 -7.68
C ASP A 317 4.67 1.87 -7.99
N THR A 318 3.73 2.31 -7.15
CA THR A 318 3.01 3.56 -7.35
C THR A 318 3.87 4.81 -7.12
N ASP A 319 5.02 4.70 -6.44
CA ASP A 319 6.01 5.78 -6.35
C ASP A 319 6.78 5.93 -7.68
N ALA A 320 6.99 4.84 -8.42
CA ALA A 320 7.49 4.87 -9.80
C ALA A 320 6.49 5.48 -10.78
N ILE A 321 5.19 5.16 -10.66
CA ILE A 321 4.13 5.69 -11.55
C ILE A 321 3.91 7.18 -11.35
N ILE A 322 3.75 7.63 -10.10
CA ILE A 322 3.57 9.05 -9.78
C ILE A 322 4.22 9.35 -8.41
N PRO A 323 5.36 10.04 -8.38
CA PRO A 323 6.02 10.39 -7.12
C PRO A 323 5.14 11.25 -6.21
N ALA A 324 5.16 10.98 -4.91
CA ALA A 324 4.22 11.54 -3.93
C ALA A 324 4.22 13.08 -3.90
N GLN A 325 5.38 13.69 -4.10
CA GLN A 325 5.57 15.15 -4.10
C GLN A 325 4.82 15.89 -5.21
N PHE A 326 4.32 15.19 -6.23
CA PHE A 326 3.55 15.77 -7.34
C PHE A 326 2.04 15.63 -7.16
N MET A 327 1.58 15.05 -6.04
CA MET A 327 0.17 14.86 -5.73
C MET A 327 -0.37 16.03 -4.89
N GLY A 328 -1.64 16.40 -5.10
CA GLY A 328 -2.29 17.44 -4.31
C GLY A 328 -1.65 18.83 -4.44
N LEU A 329 -0.93 19.07 -5.54
CA LEU A 329 -0.35 20.37 -5.83
C LEU A 329 -1.46 21.38 -6.16
N ASN A 330 -1.17 22.65 -5.90
CA ASN A 330 -2.02 23.77 -6.29
C ASN A 330 -1.20 24.78 -7.12
N PRO A 331 -1.84 25.73 -7.82
CA PRO A 331 -1.15 26.68 -8.71
C PRO A 331 -0.09 27.58 -8.04
N SER A 332 -0.08 27.68 -6.70
CA SER A 332 0.95 28.41 -5.95
C SER A 332 2.17 27.55 -5.58
N SER A 333 2.10 26.23 -5.81
CA SER A 333 3.21 25.32 -5.54
C SER A 333 4.40 25.61 -6.46
N PRO A 334 5.65 25.62 -5.95
CA PRO A 334 6.84 25.75 -6.78
C PRO A 334 7.04 24.56 -7.73
N LEU A 335 6.37 23.43 -7.48
CA LEU A 335 6.41 22.25 -8.33
C LEU A 335 5.30 22.25 -9.40
N TRP A 336 4.41 23.25 -9.43
CA TRP A 336 3.36 23.37 -10.44
C TRP A 336 3.96 23.76 -11.80
N PRO A 337 3.84 22.93 -12.85
CA PRO A 337 4.34 23.28 -14.18
C PRO A 337 3.58 24.47 -14.78
N ALA A 338 4.31 25.40 -15.41
CA ALA A 338 3.74 26.66 -15.91
C ALA A 338 2.68 26.48 -17.00
N ASP A 339 2.75 25.38 -17.74
CA ASP A 339 1.84 24.98 -18.80
C ASP A 339 0.58 24.24 -18.30
N CYS A 340 0.56 23.79 -17.04
CA CYS A 340 -0.60 23.13 -16.45
C CYS A 340 -1.67 24.12 -15.98
N ARG A 341 -2.94 23.70 -16.04
CA ARG A 341 -4.10 24.48 -15.57
C ARG A 341 -4.93 23.74 -14.53
N THR A 342 -4.93 22.42 -14.57
CA THR A 342 -5.66 21.53 -13.67
C THR A 342 -4.72 20.60 -12.92
N GLU A 343 -5.19 19.99 -11.82
CA GLU A 343 -4.42 18.96 -11.12
C GLU A 343 -4.15 17.75 -12.03
N GLU A 344 -5.11 17.39 -12.88
CA GLU A 344 -4.96 16.32 -13.87
C GLU A 344 -3.82 16.59 -14.85
N ASP A 345 -3.66 17.84 -15.32
CA ASP A 345 -2.53 18.22 -16.19
C ASP A 345 -1.19 18.00 -15.48
N VAL A 346 -1.12 18.38 -14.20
CA VAL A 346 0.08 18.21 -13.36
C VAL A 346 0.40 16.73 -13.19
N LEU A 347 -0.58 15.92 -12.79
CA LEU A 347 -0.42 14.48 -12.63
C LEU A 347 0.04 13.82 -13.94
N ALA A 348 -0.58 14.18 -15.07
CA ALA A 348 -0.18 13.68 -16.38
C ALA A 348 1.27 14.06 -16.72
N SER A 349 1.67 15.31 -16.47
CA SER A 349 3.03 15.81 -16.76
C SER A 349 4.14 15.12 -15.97
N TYR A 350 3.81 14.59 -14.78
CA TYR A 350 4.76 13.93 -13.87
C TYR A 350 4.63 12.40 -13.85
N SER A 351 3.84 11.82 -14.75
CA SER A 351 3.75 10.36 -14.90
C SER A 351 5.12 9.76 -15.20
N PHE A 352 5.59 8.86 -14.35
CA PHE A 352 6.92 8.24 -14.39
C PHE A 352 8.10 9.22 -14.40
N ALA A 353 7.94 10.43 -13.84
CA ALA A 353 8.93 11.52 -13.93
C ALA A 353 10.37 11.15 -13.50
N TYR A 354 10.54 10.19 -12.58
CA TYR A 354 11.85 9.81 -12.05
C TYR A 354 12.40 8.50 -12.57
N THR A 355 11.53 7.62 -13.04
CA THR A 355 11.88 6.26 -13.45
C THR A 355 11.92 6.12 -14.97
N ARG A 356 11.11 6.90 -15.68
CA ARG A 356 11.04 6.90 -17.14
C ARG A 356 10.66 8.28 -17.69
N PRO A 357 11.55 9.29 -17.63
CA PRO A 357 11.22 10.68 -17.97
C PRO A 357 10.69 10.88 -19.39
N GLU A 358 11.02 9.99 -20.33
CA GLU A 358 10.55 10.03 -21.71
C GLU A 358 9.12 9.50 -21.90
N PHE A 359 8.54 8.85 -20.88
CA PHE A 359 7.22 8.21 -20.94
C PHE A 359 6.11 9.16 -21.42
N VAL A 360 6.07 10.37 -20.86
CA VAL A 360 5.07 11.40 -21.17
C VAL A 360 5.12 11.78 -22.64
N GLN A 361 6.32 12.02 -23.17
CA GLN A 361 6.48 12.39 -24.58
C GLN A 361 6.09 11.23 -25.49
N ARG A 362 6.51 9.99 -25.17
CA ARG A 362 6.14 8.80 -25.95
C ARG A 362 4.62 8.57 -25.98
N CYS A 363 3.92 8.79 -24.86
CA CYS A 363 2.46 8.76 -24.82
C CYS A 363 1.84 9.78 -25.78
N ARG A 364 2.32 11.03 -25.75
CA ARG A 364 1.87 12.10 -26.66
C ARG A 364 2.13 11.77 -28.13
N ASP A 365 3.20 11.04 -28.41
CA ASP A 365 3.53 10.59 -29.76
C ASP A 365 2.68 9.39 -30.22
N GLY A 366 1.87 8.78 -29.34
CA GLY A 366 0.94 7.68 -29.65
C GLY A 366 1.30 6.32 -29.02
N ALA A 367 2.26 6.25 -28.11
CA ALA A 367 2.57 5.04 -27.33
C ALA A 367 1.70 4.97 -26.06
N THR A 368 0.40 4.72 -26.25
CA THR A 368 -0.64 4.84 -25.22
C THR A 368 -1.03 3.52 -24.55
N ILE A 369 -0.34 2.41 -24.83
CA ILE A 369 -0.58 1.10 -24.22
C ILE A 369 0.59 0.75 -23.31
N ILE A 370 0.33 0.46 -22.04
CA ILE A 370 1.34 -0.06 -21.13
C ILE A 370 1.28 -1.59 -21.16
N VAL A 371 2.44 -2.25 -21.30
CA VAL A 371 2.58 -3.70 -21.09
C VAL A 371 3.56 -3.92 -19.95
N ALA A 372 3.16 -4.67 -18.93
CA ALA A 372 3.97 -4.83 -17.71
C ALA A 372 4.04 -6.29 -17.23
N GLY A 373 4.99 -6.53 -16.34
CA GLY A 373 5.19 -7.80 -15.67
C GLY A 373 4.13 -8.12 -14.61
N THR A 374 4.54 -8.80 -13.54
CA THR A 374 3.69 -9.09 -12.38
C THR A 374 3.61 -7.89 -11.43
N ALA A 375 2.52 -7.79 -10.67
CA ALA A 375 2.35 -6.84 -9.57
C ALA A 375 2.48 -5.34 -9.94
N PHE A 376 2.03 -4.96 -11.14
CA PHE A 376 2.00 -3.55 -11.53
C PHE A 376 1.10 -2.73 -10.60
N GLY A 377 1.60 -1.57 -10.15
CA GLY A 377 0.92 -0.68 -9.20
C GLY A 377 1.08 -1.11 -7.74
N SER A 378 2.17 -1.79 -7.38
CA SER A 378 2.43 -2.20 -5.99
C SER A 378 2.73 -1.01 -5.05
N GLY A 379 2.61 -1.21 -3.73
CA GLY A 379 2.99 -0.20 -2.74
C GLY A 379 1.86 0.72 -2.28
N SER A 380 1.98 2.03 -2.47
CA SER A 380 1.05 3.03 -1.92
C SER A 380 -0.33 2.95 -2.55
N SER A 381 -1.39 3.16 -1.76
CA SER A 381 -2.80 3.07 -2.19
C SER A 381 -3.29 4.23 -3.06
N ARG A 382 -2.40 5.12 -3.48
CA ARG A 382 -2.73 6.36 -4.21
C ARG A 382 -3.51 6.07 -5.48
N GLU A 383 -4.70 6.67 -5.60
CA GLU A 383 -5.51 6.54 -6.81
C GLU A 383 -4.98 7.40 -7.95
N GLU A 384 -4.15 8.40 -7.62
CA GLU A 384 -3.43 9.26 -8.54
C GLU A 384 -2.57 8.46 -9.52
N ALA A 385 -2.11 7.26 -9.13
CA ALA A 385 -1.37 6.38 -10.03
C ALA A 385 -2.22 5.93 -11.23
N ALA A 386 -3.53 5.73 -11.06
CA ALA A 386 -4.43 5.46 -12.18
C ALA A 386 -4.86 6.77 -12.89
N ARG A 387 -5.16 7.83 -12.11
CA ARG A 387 -5.60 9.13 -12.66
C ARG A 387 -4.56 9.75 -13.57
N CYS A 388 -3.28 9.74 -13.19
CA CYS A 388 -2.21 10.35 -13.99
C CYS A 388 -2.07 9.71 -15.38
N LEU A 389 -2.12 8.37 -15.43
CA LEU A 389 -2.06 7.62 -16.69
C LEU A 389 -3.28 7.91 -17.56
N LYS A 390 -4.47 7.92 -16.95
CA LYS A 390 -5.71 8.25 -17.66
C LYS A 390 -5.70 9.68 -18.21
N ALA A 391 -5.27 10.65 -17.41
CA ALA A 391 -5.18 12.06 -17.79
C ALA A 391 -4.16 12.29 -18.92
N LEU A 392 -3.04 11.55 -18.91
CA LEU A 392 -2.04 11.59 -19.98
C LEU A 392 -2.53 10.99 -21.30
N GLY A 393 -3.60 10.19 -21.28
CA GLY A 393 -4.17 9.54 -22.46
C GLY A 393 -3.74 8.08 -22.64
N VAL A 394 -3.23 7.42 -21.60
CA VAL A 394 -3.05 5.96 -21.61
C VAL A 394 -4.41 5.31 -21.80
N GLN A 395 -4.50 4.42 -22.80
CA GLN A 395 -5.76 3.79 -23.19
C GLN A 395 -5.97 2.43 -22.53
N ALA A 396 -4.90 1.68 -22.28
CA ALA A 396 -4.95 0.43 -21.54
C ALA A 396 -3.63 0.13 -20.83
N VAL A 397 -3.73 -0.54 -19.70
CA VAL A 397 -2.61 -1.16 -18.99
C VAL A 397 -2.82 -2.67 -19.05
N ILE A 398 -1.87 -3.40 -19.64
CA ILE A 398 -1.91 -4.84 -19.79
C ILE A 398 -0.78 -5.44 -18.97
N ALA A 399 -1.08 -6.28 -17.99
CA ALA A 399 -0.06 -6.85 -17.09
C ALA A 399 -0.25 -8.36 -16.88
N LYS A 400 0.78 -9.05 -16.39
CA LYS A 400 0.62 -10.43 -15.90
C LYS A 400 -0.22 -10.47 -14.63
N SER A 401 -0.08 -9.45 -13.78
CA SER A 401 -0.95 -9.23 -12.61
C SER A 401 -0.85 -7.78 -12.14
N PHE A 402 -1.87 -7.33 -11.42
CA PHE A 402 -1.91 -6.01 -10.76
C PHE A 402 -1.82 -6.17 -9.25
N ALA A 403 -1.25 -5.20 -8.54
CA ALA A 403 -1.40 -5.16 -7.09
C ALA A 403 -2.85 -4.86 -6.70
N TYR A 404 -3.33 -5.49 -5.61
CA TYR A 404 -4.74 -5.51 -5.21
C TYR A 404 -5.44 -4.13 -5.19
N ILE A 405 -4.80 -3.12 -4.61
CA ILE A 405 -5.40 -1.77 -4.52
C ILE A 405 -5.42 -1.07 -5.88
N TYR A 406 -4.31 -1.12 -6.62
CA TYR A 406 -4.23 -0.53 -7.95
C TYR A 406 -5.22 -1.18 -8.93
N ALA A 407 -5.42 -2.51 -8.85
CA ALA A 407 -6.42 -3.24 -9.62
C ALA A 407 -7.84 -2.66 -9.45
N ARG A 408 -8.17 -2.12 -8.27
CA ARG A 408 -9.45 -1.44 -8.01
C ARG A 408 -9.45 0.02 -8.44
N ASN A 409 -8.34 0.72 -8.27
CA ASN A 409 -8.22 2.14 -8.62
C ASN A 409 -8.39 2.38 -10.12
N GLN A 410 -7.90 1.47 -10.97
CA GLN A 410 -8.02 1.56 -12.43
C GLN A 410 -9.47 1.67 -12.92
N PRO A 411 -10.37 0.67 -12.70
CA PRO A 411 -11.75 0.77 -13.14
C PRO A 411 -12.51 1.88 -12.43
N ASN A 412 -12.23 2.16 -11.13
CA ASN A 412 -12.82 3.31 -10.43
C ASN A 412 -12.57 4.64 -11.15
N ASN A 413 -11.43 4.78 -11.82
CA ASN A 413 -11.03 5.95 -12.60
C ASN A 413 -11.22 5.77 -14.12
N ALA A 414 -11.98 4.75 -14.55
CA ALA A 414 -12.20 4.41 -15.97
C ALA A 414 -10.92 4.22 -16.80
N LEU A 415 -9.86 3.72 -16.18
CA LEU A 415 -8.66 3.22 -16.86
C LEU A 415 -8.81 1.72 -17.10
N LEU A 416 -8.65 1.29 -18.35
CA LEU A 416 -8.77 -0.11 -18.74
C LEU A 416 -7.53 -0.90 -18.29
N GLY A 417 -7.71 -1.76 -17.30
CA GLY A 417 -6.73 -2.77 -16.89
C GLY A 417 -7.08 -4.12 -17.51
N ILE A 418 -6.08 -4.81 -18.06
CA ILE A 418 -6.23 -6.14 -18.67
C ILE A 418 -5.17 -7.08 -18.10
N VAL A 419 -5.59 -8.28 -17.69
CA VAL A 419 -4.67 -9.34 -17.26
C VAL A 419 -4.48 -10.33 -18.40
N ILE A 420 -3.23 -10.47 -18.87
CA ILE A 420 -2.82 -11.54 -19.80
C ILE A 420 -1.57 -12.19 -19.22
N THR A 421 -1.65 -13.47 -18.90
CA THR A 421 -0.51 -14.26 -18.37
C THR A 421 0.22 -15.03 -19.46
N ASP A 422 -0.33 -15.09 -20.68
CA ASP A 422 0.23 -15.85 -21.79
C ASP A 422 1.65 -15.34 -22.16
N PRO A 423 2.70 -16.16 -22.04
CA PRO A 423 4.06 -15.74 -22.34
C PRO A 423 4.27 -15.38 -23.81
N VAL A 424 3.45 -15.89 -24.73
CA VAL A 424 3.51 -15.54 -26.16
C VAL A 424 3.09 -14.09 -26.35
N PHE A 425 2.03 -13.62 -25.68
CA PHE A 425 1.63 -12.21 -25.71
C PHE A 425 2.80 -11.31 -25.28
N HIS A 426 3.40 -11.60 -24.13
CA HIS A 426 4.51 -10.80 -23.57
C HIS A 426 5.79 -10.83 -24.42
N LYS A 427 5.97 -11.86 -25.27
CA LYS A 427 7.06 -11.91 -26.25
C LYS A 427 6.78 -11.09 -27.52
N LEU A 428 5.51 -10.89 -27.86
CA LEU A 428 5.09 -10.16 -29.06
C LEU A 428 4.84 -8.66 -28.78
N ALA A 429 4.28 -8.34 -27.62
CA ALA A 429 3.95 -6.99 -27.20
C ALA A 429 5.18 -6.25 -26.63
N VAL A 430 6.21 -6.11 -27.47
CA VAL A 430 7.48 -5.45 -27.14
C VAL A 430 7.39 -3.92 -27.29
N GLU A 431 8.42 -3.21 -26.85
CA GLU A 431 8.49 -1.75 -26.91
C GLU A 431 8.21 -1.22 -28.33
N GLY A 432 7.24 -0.31 -28.46
CA GLY A 432 6.82 0.27 -29.73
C GLY A 432 5.91 -0.62 -30.59
N ALA A 433 5.66 -1.87 -30.22
CA ALA A 433 4.75 -2.75 -30.96
C ALA A 433 3.33 -2.17 -31.03
N GLN A 434 2.66 -2.37 -32.16
CA GLN A 434 1.28 -1.96 -32.32
C GLN A 434 0.35 -3.02 -31.69
N VAL A 435 -0.45 -2.59 -30.72
CA VAL A 435 -1.46 -3.43 -30.07
C VAL A 435 -2.84 -2.83 -30.33
N SER A 436 -3.81 -3.71 -30.55
CA SER A 436 -5.21 -3.36 -30.66
C SER A 436 -6.04 -4.11 -29.62
N VAL A 437 -6.97 -3.45 -28.95
CA VAL A 437 -7.91 -4.07 -28.00
C VAL A 437 -9.31 -3.97 -28.57
N ASP A 438 -9.90 -5.12 -28.89
CA ASP A 438 -11.30 -5.25 -29.28
C ASP A 438 -12.13 -5.50 -28.00
N LEU A 439 -12.73 -4.44 -27.47
CA LEU A 439 -13.49 -4.49 -26.23
C LEU A 439 -14.76 -5.37 -26.36
N PRO A 440 -15.59 -5.26 -27.42
CA PRO A 440 -16.76 -6.13 -27.58
C PRO A 440 -16.42 -7.62 -27.71
N ARG A 441 -15.34 -7.96 -28.42
CA ARG A 441 -14.90 -9.36 -28.55
C ARG A 441 -14.03 -9.83 -27.38
N ARG A 442 -13.63 -8.91 -26.50
CA ARG A 442 -12.74 -9.14 -25.35
C ARG A 442 -11.43 -9.82 -25.75
N VAL A 443 -10.80 -9.31 -26.80
CA VAL A 443 -9.50 -9.79 -27.27
C VAL A 443 -8.49 -8.67 -27.47
N VAL A 444 -7.23 -8.97 -27.16
CA VAL A 444 -6.06 -8.14 -27.51
C VAL A 444 -5.39 -8.76 -28.72
N LEU A 445 -5.15 -7.94 -29.75
CA LEU A 445 -4.52 -8.32 -31.00
C LEU A 445 -3.09 -7.75 -31.05
N VAL A 446 -2.11 -8.61 -31.33
CA VAL A 446 -0.72 -8.21 -31.54
C VAL A 446 -0.05 -9.18 -32.53
N ALA A 447 0.67 -8.64 -33.51
CA ALA A 447 1.37 -9.42 -34.54
C ALA A 447 0.49 -10.50 -35.22
N GLY A 448 -0.79 -10.21 -35.46
CA GLY A 448 -1.74 -11.14 -36.08
C GLY A 448 -2.27 -12.26 -35.16
N GLN A 449 -1.86 -12.28 -33.89
CA GLN A 449 -2.38 -13.20 -32.88
C GLN A 449 -3.43 -12.52 -32.00
N SER A 450 -4.31 -13.33 -31.40
CA SER A 450 -5.43 -12.90 -30.58
C SER A 450 -5.34 -13.52 -29.19
N PHE A 451 -5.44 -12.69 -28.15
CA PHE A 451 -5.34 -13.07 -26.75
C PHE A 451 -6.61 -12.65 -26.02
N PRO A 452 -7.42 -13.59 -25.49
CA PRO A 452 -8.66 -13.25 -24.80
C PRO A 452 -8.37 -12.61 -23.43
N PHE A 453 -9.29 -11.76 -22.98
CA PHE A 453 -9.30 -11.24 -21.61
C PHE A 453 -10.71 -11.25 -21.02
N ALA A 454 -10.80 -11.03 -19.71
CA ALA A 454 -12.07 -10.93 -19.01
C ALA A 454 -12.22 -9.56 -18.34
N LEU A 455 -13.45 -9.08 -18.29
CA LEU A 455 -13.88 -7.97 -17.44
C LEU A 455 -15.13 -8.43 -16.68
N THR A 456 -15.18 -8.09 -15.40
CA THR A 456 -16.40 -8.22 -14.60
C THR A 456 -17.44 -7.21 -15.09
N ALA A 457 -18.73 -7.50 -14.83
CA ALA A 457 -19.81 -6.58 -15.18
C ALA A 457 -19.62 -5.19 -14.54
N LEU A 458 -19.07 -5.16 -13.32
CA LEU A 458 -18.82 -3.92 -12.59
C LEU A 458 -17.69 -3.10 -13.24
N GLU A 459 -16.59 -3.74 -13.62
CA GLU A 459 -15.49 -3.07 -14.33
C GLU A 459 -15.97 -2.50 -15.67
N GLU A 460 -16.73 -3.28 -16.43
CA GLU A 460 -17.31 -2.83 -17.69
C GLU A 460 -18.25 -1.64 -17.49
N ALA A 461 -19.12 -1.68 -16.47
CA ALA A 461 -19.98 -0.56 -16.12
C ALA A 461 -19.17 0.69 -15.76
N PHE A 462 -18.11 0.55 -14.96
CA PHE A 462 -17.26 1.68 -14.56
C PHE A 462 -16.52 2.27 -15.76
N LEU A 463 -16.01 1.44 -16.67
CA LEU A 463 -15.33 1.91 -17.89
C LEU A 463 -16.28 2.67 -18.81
N VAL A 464 -17.49 2.17 -19.03
CA VAL A 464 -18.48 2.78 -19.94
C VAL A 464 -19.05 4.08 -19.38
N GLU A 465 -19.32 4.14 -18.08
CA GLU A 465 -19.95 5.30 -17.45
C GLU A 465 -18.94 6.38 -17.00
N GLY A 466 -17.64 6.20 -17.27
CA GLY A 466 -16.60 7.18 -16.94
C GLY A 466 -16.13 7.14 -15.48
N GLY A 467 -16.30 6.01 -14.81
CA GLY A 467 -15.73 5.72 -13.50
C GLY A 467 -16.72 5.86 -12.34
N LEU A 468 -16.27 5.46 -11.15
CA LEU A 468 -17.07 5.39 -9.93
C LEU A 468 -17.68 6.76 -9.58
N THR A 469 -16.92 7.84 -9.70
CA THR A 469 -17.39 9.19 -9.38
C THR A 469 -18.52 9.65 -10.31
N GLN A 470 -18.47 9.31 -11.60
CA GLN A 470 -19.52 9.69 -12.55
C GLN A 470 -20.80 8.87 -12.32
N LEU A 471 -20.65 7.56 -12.09
CA LEU A 471 -21.75 6.71 -11.63
C LEU A 471 -22.39 7.23 -10.35
N PHE A 472 -21.59 7.61 -9.35
CA PHE A 472 -22.11 8.17 -8.10
C PHE A 472 -22.84 9.50 -8.33
N LYS A 473 -22.32 10.39 -9.19
CA LYS A 473 -23.02 11.64 -9.54
C LYS A 473 -24.42 11.36 -10.11
N ARG A 474 -24.54 10.33 -10.95
CA ARG A 474 -25.77 9.94 -11.65
C ARG A 474 -26.76 9.17 -10.78
N TYR A 475 -26.28 8.19 -10.02
CA TYR A 475 -27.11 7.20 -9.31
C TYR A 475 -27.05 7.29 -7.79
N LYS A 476 -26.17 8.14 -7.22
CA LYS A 476 -26.01 8.33 -5.78
C LYS A 476 -25.85 7.00 -5.04
N THR A 477 -26.68 6.74 -4.03
CA THR A 477 -26.65 5.52 -3.22
C THR A 477 -27.05 4.25 -3.99
N ASP A 478 -27.66 4.38 -5.17
CA ASP A 478 -28.07 3.25 -6.00
C ASP A 478 -27.02 2.83 -7.04
N LEU A 479 -25.81 3.41 -6.99
CA LEU A 479 -24.79 3.21 -8.03
C LEU A 479 -24.48 1.75 -8.32
N PHE A 480 -24.31 0.90 -7.30
CA PHE A 480 -23.93 -0.50 -7.50
C PHE A 480 -25.11 -1.31 -8.06
N ARG A 481 -26.35 -0.94 -7.68
CA ARG A 481 -27.54 -1.54 -8.27
C ARG A 481 -27.62 -1.19 -9.74
N ALA A 482 -27.45 0.09 -10.08
CA ALA A 482 -27.47 0.57 -11.46
C ALA A 482 -26.33 -0.05 -12.31
N ALA A 483 -25.12 -0.13 -11.77
CA ALA A 483 -23.96 -0.71 -12.46
C ALA A 483 -24.14 -2.21 -12.77
N MET A 484 -24.86 -2.93 -11.91
CA MET A 484 -25.11 -4.37 -12.06
C MET A 484 -26.41 -4.71 -12.80
N GLN A 485 -27.19 -3.71 -13.23
CA GLN A 485 -28.39 -3.97 -14.02
C GLN A 485 -28.01 -4.51 -15.41
N PRO A 486 -28.74 -5.51 -15.94
CA PRO A 486 -28.55 -5.97 -17.30
C PRO A 486 -28.78 -4.79 -18.25
N LYS A 487 -27.73 -4.33 -18.94
CA LYS A 487 -27.90 -3.33 -20.00
C LYS A 487 -28.67 -4.01 -21.12
N ALA A 488 -29.87 -3.52 -21.43
CA ALA A 488 -30.69 -4.06 -22.50
C ALA A 488 -29.86 -4.10 -23.79
N SER A 489 -29.61 -5.30 -24.32
CA SER A 489 -28.99 -5.41 -25.63
C SER A 489 -29.94 -4.74 -26.61
N ASN A 490 -29.51 -3.66 -27.27
CA ASN A 490 -30.15 -3.17 -28.48
C ASN A 490 -29.95 -4.24 -29.58
N LYS A 491 -30.71 -5.33 -29.49
CA LYS A 491 -31.00 -6.24 -30.58
C LYS A 491 -32.45 -6.01 -30.95
N SER A 492 -32.69 -5.00 -31.78
CA SER A 492 -33.85 -5.04 -32.67
C SER A 492 -33.60 -6.15 -33.70
N CYS A 493 -33.88 -7.39 -33.33
CA CYS A 493 -34.15 -8.43 -34.29
C CYS A 493 -35.61 -8.81 -34.12
N GLN A 494 -36.46 -8.18 -34.94
CA GLN A 494 -37.77 -8.73 -35.25
C GLN A 494 -37.55 -10.16 -35.78
N ALA A 495 -38.02 -11.14 -35.02
CA ALA A 495 -38.39 -12.44 -35.53
C ALA A 495 -39.69 -12.82 -34.84
N THR A 496 -40.79 -12.55 -35.53
CA THR A 496 -42.07 -13.21 -35.34
C THR A 496 -41.88 -14.72 -35.38
N CYS A 497 -42.36 -15.44 -34.36
CA CYS A 497 -43.28 -16.59 -34.47
C CYS A 497 -43.33 -17.41 -33.17
N GLY A 498 -44.57 -17.67 -32.69
CA GLY A 498 -44.97 -18.98 -32.20
C GLY A 498 -45.06 -19.17 -30.69
N ASP A 499 -46.29 -19.13 -30.18
CA ASP A 499 -46.68 -19.71 -28.89
C ASP A 499 -46.20 -21.17 -28.75
N SER A 500 -45.51 -21.49 -27.64
CA SER A 500 -45.56 -22.82 -27.06
C SER A 500 -45.27 -22.78 -25.55
N ALA A 501 -46.03 -23.59 -24.83
CA ALA A 501 -46.22 -23.66 -23.38
C ALA A 501 -44.96 -24.08 -22.58
N PRO A 502 -44.93 -23.88 -21.24
CA PRO A 502 -43.76 -24.18 -20.43
C PRO A 502 -43.63 -25.68 -20.17
N VAL A 503 -42.40 -26.22 -20.30
CA VAL A 503 -42.05 -27.58 -19.87
C VAL A 503 -41.10 -27.47 -18.67
N GLU A 504 -41.41 -28.31 -17.68
CA GLU A 504 -40.86 -28.40 -16.34
C GLU A 504 -39.36 -28.67 -16.25
N ALA A 505 -38.83 -28.27 -15.09
CA ALA A 505 -37.47 -28.46 -14.61
C ALA A 505 -37.07 -29.94 -14.45
N TRP A 506 -35.81 -30.25 -14.78
CA TRP A 506 -34.93 -31.18 -14.05
C TRP A 506 -33.49 -30.65 -14.10
#